data_AF-A0A401Z2K7-F1
#
_entry.id   AF-A0A401Z2K7-F1
#
_cell.length_a   1.000
_cell.length_b   1.000
_cell.length_c   1.000
_cell.angle_alpha   90.00
_cell.angle_beta   90.00
_cell.angle_gamma   90.00
#
_symmetry.space_group_name_H-M   'P 1'
#
loop_
_entity.id
_entity.type
_entity.pdbx_description
1 polymer ?
#
loop_
_entity_poly.entity_id
_entity_poly.type
_entity_poly.pdbx_seq_one_letter_code
_entity_poly.pdbx_strand_id
1 'polypeptide(L)'
;MDRGLVLVLRELSEADAAGVFPRLAGLRGIDAMMPNEVCLSDAVVAEIARIGSGAELVRAAANPRLTARQLCLLIEAGGDAVVAGAFPPDVESPGGGAPADAGGEGSAVDGSAGGLDRGRAELRRPGTSAGRAVELLRAHPVLAHTARQAGSVSLLHSPDAPVTRTEALDQARSALRAGVSAPREILLRMRPARVAAQVLAVVAREHAYVTGEMAVHELLRPMIVETLGTSSAAWAHLSRALGRFAGTLPELFAESTAHTGEAAIRVPAAVRPSVGFLLRRLDEDELTAVIPHLDDATAVALLPGNVPPLTHVAEAALRCGHPALLAALAEHQHVGRQYATRLRDLGEDSLDLLLVNNDSGVTAELRREIYTGRRPGRPLVPMHPDLRTRLLETPAYSAEYEAMARSGDPAVVDFALPRCEARKLRRIDWIDVVLNLWERADPRVARDVLTRHRDLFPDRIRTTAEAALAAEDPAPLRELRAKWDRGPRTEPPVPEHRRPPGERLRDSPLEQWHSWLVTAAADGDIDCEEVVRHARPVRFALAALTSIDTNHWSKAAPRPALARLAKRIGPNPEAWVVFTTLTPDFEGTLDELADVCAAAAG
;
A
#
# COMPACT_ATOMS: atom_id res chain seq x y z
N MET A 1 0.59 -21.12 -3.67
CA MET A 1 -0.87 -21.37 -3.59
C MET A 1 -1.36 -21.36 -2.14
N ASP A 2 -0.48 -21.64 -1.17
CA ASP A 2 -0.87 -21.80 0.26
C ASP A 2 -1.34 -20.52 0.96
N ARG A 3 -0.91 -19.33 0.53
CA ARG A 3 -1.31 -18.04 1.15
C ARG A 3 -2.81 -17.72 1.01
N GLY A 4 -3.41 -18.03 -0.14
CA GLY A 4 -4.84 -17.78 -0.39
C GLY A 4 -5.72 -18.68 0.46
N LEU A 5 -5.34 -19.95 0.64
CA LEU A 5 -6.04 -20.89 1.51
C LEU A 5 -5.98 -20.44 2.98
N VAL A 6 -4.81 -20.02 3.46
CA VAL A 6 -4.64 -19.50 4.82
C VAL A 6 -5.52 -18.27 5.06
N LEU A 7 -5.68 -17.40 4.05
CA LEU A 7 -6.58 -16.25 4.13
C LEU A 7 -8.05 -16.68 4.31
N VAL A 8 -8.52 -17.67 3.57
CA VAL A 8 -9.90 -18.16 3.70
C VAL A 8 -10.11 -18.87 5.06
N LEU A 9 -9.15 -19.71 5.48
CA LEU A 9 -9.22 -20.44 6.76
C LEU A 9 -9.20 -19.52 7.99
N ARG A 10 -8.58 -18.35 7.89
CA ARG A 10 -8.56 -17.36 8.97
C ARG A 10 -9.94 -16.78 9.29
N GLU A 11 -10.86 -16.84 8.35
CA GLU A 11 -12.22 -16.31 8.50
C GLU A 11 -13.21 -17.36 9.02
N LEU A 12 -12.77 -18.61 9.25
CA LEU A 12 -13.58 -19.60 9.96
C LEU A 12 -13.84 -19.17 11.40
N SER A 13 -15.02 -19.53 11.92
CA SER A 13 -15.29 -19.36 13.34
C SER A 13 -14.34 -20.26 14.16
N GLU A 14 -14.12 -19.91 15.43
CA GLU A 14 -13.24 -20.69 16.31
C GLU A 14 -13.68 -22.16 16.42
N ALA A 15 -14.99 -22.43 16.42
CA ALA A 15 -15.54 -23.78 16.48
C ALA A 15 -15.29 -24.57 15.18
N ASP A 16 -15.37 -23.91 14.03
CA ASP A 16 -15.22 -24.56 12.73
C ASP A 16 -13.74 -24.86 12.42
N ALA A 17 -12.85 -23.95 12.80
CA ALA A 17 -11.41 -24.12 12.68
C ALA A 17 -10.91 -25.38 13.43
N ALA A 18 -11.48 -25.66 14.61
CA ALA A 18 -11.14 -26.83 15.42
C ALA A 18 -11.51 -28.17 14.74
N GLY A 19 -12.57 -28.20 13.93
CA GLY A 19 -12.96 -29.41 13.19
C GLY A 19 -12.14 -29.61 11.90
N VAL A 20 -11.85 -28.52 11.19
CA VAL A 20 -11.24 -28.52 9.85
C VAL A 20 -9.73 -28.72 9.90
N PHE A 21 -9.05 -28.03 10.81
CA PHE A 21 -7.60 -27.98 10.87
C PHE A 21 -6.93 -29.36 11.09
N PRO A 22 -7.40 -30.27 11.97
CA PRO A 22 -6.77 -31.56 12.23
C PRO A 22 -6.66 -32.47 11.02
N ARG A 23 -7.71 -32.48 10.20
CA ARG A 23 -7.77 -33.33 9.00
C ARG A 23 -6.92 -32.76 7.88
N LEU A 24 -6.91 -31.44 7.69
CA LEU A 24 -6.00 -30.78 6.74
C LEU A 24 -4.53 -30.96 7.13
N ALA A 25 -4.22 -30.80 8.42
CA ALA A 25 -2.90 -31.06 9.00
C ALA A 25 -2.46 -32.51 8.79
N GLY A 26 -3.34 -33.49 9.00
CA GLY A 26 -3.06 -34.90 8.77
C GLY A 26 -2.83 -35.25 7.29
N LEU A 27 -3.47 -34.54 6.36
CA LEU A 27 -3.36 -34.81 4.91
C LEU A 27 -2.18 -34.11 4.24
N ARG A 28 -1.81 -32.91 4.66
CA ARG A 28 -0.72 -32.12 4.05
C ARG A 28 0.52 -31.96 4.94
N GLY A 29 0.45 -32.44 6.17
CA GLY A 29 1.43 -32.16 7.22
C GLY A 29 1.23 -30.77 7.82
N ILE A 30 1.36 -30.65 9.15
CA ILE A 30 1.34 -29.36 9.86
C ILE A 30 2.39 -28.39 9.28
N ASP A 31 3.51 -28.93 8.80
CA ASP A 31 4.62 -28.17 8.21
C ASP A 31 4.22 -27.40 6.94
N ALA A 32 3.33 -27.94 6.09
CA ALA A 32 2.85 -27.25 4.88
C ALA A 32 1.82 -26.14 5.20
N MET A 33 1.16 -26.26 6.36
CA MET A 33 0.13 -25.32 6.84
C MET A 33 0.73 -24.14 7.62
N MET A 34 1.97 -24.26 8.09
CA MET A 34 2.61 -23.29 8.97
C MET A 34 3.95 -22.79 8.44
N PRO A 35 3.95 -21.88 7.43
CA PRO A 35 5.13 -21.07 7.19
C PRO A 35 5.50 -20.33 8.48
N ASN A 36 6.80 -20.20 8.77
CA ASN A 36 7.39 -19.50 9.94
C ASN A 36 6.95 -18.02 10.11
N GLU A 37 6.01 -17.55 9.29
CA GLU A 37 5.57 -16.17 9.16
C GLU A 37 4.03 -16.02 9.17
N VAL A 38 3.27 -17.05 9.57
CA VAL A 38 1.79 -16.95 9.62
C VAL A 38 1.31 -16.70 11.04
N CYS A 39 0.48 -15.65 11.21
CA CYS A 39 -0.30 -15.46 12.44
C CYS A 39 -1.40 -16.51 12.49
N LEU A 40 -1.45 -17.28 13.59
CA LEU A 40 -2.44 -18.32 13.85
C LEU A 40 -3.53 -17.76 14.76
N SER A 41 -4.78 -18.19 14.56
CA SER A 41 -5.88 -17.87 15.48
C SER A 41 -5.76 -18.69 16.76
N ASP A 42 -6.36 -18.21 17.86
CA ASP A 42 -6.36 -18.92 19.15
C ASP A 42 -6.95 -20.33 19.03
N ALA A 43 -8.01 -20.50 18.22
CA ALA A 43 -8.62 -21.80 17.94
C ALA A 43 -7.67 -22.78 17.23
N VAL A 44 -6.92 -22.31 16.22
CA VAL A 44 -5.95 -23.15 15.51
C VAL A 44 -4.85 -23.60 16.46
N VAL A 45 -4.35 -22.70 17.31
CA VAL A 45 -3.31 -23.05 18.29
C VAL A 45 -3.85 -24.02 19.35
N ALA A 46 -5.06 -23.81 19.86
CA ALA A 46 -5.70 -24.73 20.80
C ALA A 46 -5.86 -26.13 20.21
N GLU A 47 -6.19 -26.21 18.93
CA GLU A 47 -6.34 -27.48 18.24
C GLU A 47 -5.01 -28.18 18.00
N ILE A 48 -3.96 -27.43 17.60
CA ILE A 48 -2.57 -27.94 17.56
C ILE A 48 -2.16 -28.49 18.91
N ALA A 49 -2.44 -27.75 20.00
CA ALA A 49 -2.15 -28.20 21.37
C ALA A 49 -2.88 -29.51 21.71
N ARG A 50 -4.09 -29.72 21.17
CA ARG A 50 -4.91 -30.91 21.43
C ARG A 50 -4.43 -32.17 20.70
N ILE A 51 -3.98 -32.03 19.44
CA ILE A 51 -3.72 -33.18 18.55
C ILE A 51 -2.23 -33.38 18.21
N GLY A 52 -1.42 -32.34 18.38
CA GLY A 52 -0.04 -32.32 17.91
C GLY A 52 0.84 -33.30 18.67
N SER A 53 1.69 -34.03 17.94
CA SER A 53 2.79 -34.77 18.54
C SER A 53 3.81 -33.83 19.18
N GLY A 54 4.65 -34.32 20.09
CA GLY A 54 5.67 -33.50 20.74
C GLY A 54 6.57 -32.73 19.77
N ALA A 55 6.96 -33.33 18.64
CA ALA A 55 7.77 -32.68 17.61
C ALA A 55 7.00 -31.58 16.85
N GLU A 56 5.69 -31.70 16.70
CA GLU A 56 4.84 -30.70 16.07
C GLU A 56 4.57 -29.53 17.03
N LEU A 57 4.34 -29.81 18.31
CA LEU A 57 4.18 -28.78 19.35
C LEU A 57 5.45 -27.93 19.51
N VAL A 58 6.63 -28.58 19.52
CA VAL A 58 7.94 -27.91 19.55
C VAL A 58 8.11 -26.96 18.36
N ARG A 59 7.78 -27.42 17.15
CA ARG A 59 7.88 -26.60 15.94
C ARG A 59 6.85 -25.47 15.91
N ALA A 60 5.61 -25.74 16.35
CA ALA A 60 4.59 -24.71 16.48
C ALA A 60 5.06 -23.61 17.45
N ALA A 61 5.61 -23.99 18.61
CA ALA A 61 6.09 -23.05 19.61
C ALA A 61 7.31 -22.22 19.15
N ALA A 62 8.10 -22.74 18.20
CA ALA A 62 9.18 -22.00 17.55
C ALA A 62 8.67 -20.86 16.63
N ASN A 63 7.37 -20.82 16.29
CA ASN A 63 6.80 -19.73 15.50
C ASN A 63 6.87 -18.40 16.28
N PRO A 64 7.68 -17.42 15.83
CA PRO A 64 7.90 -16.17 16.56
C PRO A 64 6.66 -15.26 16.62
N ARG A 65 5.56 -15.61 15.93
CA ARG A 65 4.32 -14.83 15.90
C ARG A 65 3.26 -15.28 16.91
N LEU A 66 3.54 -16.31 17.72
CA LEU A 66 2.61 -16.75 18.76
C LEU A 66 2.53 -15.74 19.90
N THR A 67 1.30 -15.44 20.32
CA THR A 67 1.05 -14.65 21.54
C THR A 67 1.48 -15.43 22.79
N ALA A 68 1.64 -14.74 23.93
CA ALA A 68 1.95 -15.40 25.20
C ALA A 68 0.91 -16.45 25.58
N ARG A 69 -0.39 -16.16 25.36
CA ARG A 69 -1.49 -17.09 25.62
C ARG A 69 -1.36 -18.36 24.76
N GLN A 70 -1.14 -18.17 23.46
CA GLN A 70 -0.96 -19.26 22.51
C GLN A 70 0.26 -20.13 22.86
N LEU A 71 1.36 -19.50 23.25
CA LEU A 71 2.57 -20.21 23.66
C LEU A 71 2.36 -21.00 24.96
N CYS A 72 1.66 -20.42 25.95
CA CYS A 72 1.28 -21.13 27.16
C CYS A 72 0.46 -22.39 26.84
N LEU A 73 -0.52 -22.32 25.94
CA LEU A 73 -1.33 -23.48 25.52
C LEU A 73 -0.46 -24.61 24.95
N LEU A 74 0.51 -24.28 24.10
CA LEU A 74 1.42 -25.28 23.53
C LEU A 74 2.37 -25.87 24.57
N ILE A 75 2.87 -25.05 25.50
CA ILE A 75 3.73 -25.52 26.61
C ILE A 75 2.95 -26.43 27.55
N GLU A 76 1.69 -26.10 27.87
CA GLU A 76 0.84 -26.93 28.71
C GLU A 76 0.54 -28.29 28.05
N ALA A 77 0.44 -28.34 26.72
CA ALA A 77 0.22 -29.57 25.97
C ALA A 77 1.47 -30.44 25.80
N GLY A 78 2.62 -29.85 25.49
CA GLY A 78 3.83 -30.58 25.12
C GLY A 78 4.94 -30.59 26.17
N GLY A 79 4.74 -29.92 27.30
CA GLY A 79 5.66 -29.93 28.45
C GLY A 79 7.02 -29.30 28.17
N ASP A 80 8.03 -29.77 28.88
CA ASP A 80 9.38 -29.18 28.93
C ASP A 80 10.08 -29.17 27.55
N ALA A 81 9.76 -30.14 26.68
CA ALA A 81 10.31 -30.20 25.32
C ALA A 81 9.90 -28.96 24.50
N VAL A 82 8.66 -28.50 24.66
CA VAL A 82 8.16 -27.30 23.98
C VAL A 82 8.83 -26.04 24.49
N VAL A 83 9.11 -25.96 25.80
CA VAL A 83 9.89 -24.86 26.39
C VAL A 83 11.27 -24.77 25.76
N ALA A 84 11.99 -25.91 25.69
CA ALA A 84 13.33 -25.96 25.11
C ALA A 84 13.35 -25.58 23.61
N GLY A 85 12.30 -25.95 22.87
CA GLY A 85 12.12 -25.57 21.47
C GLY A 85 11.77 -24.09 21.26
N ALA A 86 10.93 -23.55 22.13
CA ALA A 86 10.50 -22.15 22.06
C ALA A 86 11.60 -21.18 22.47
N PHE A 87 12.41 -21.56 23.48
CA PHE A 87 13.41 -20.72 24.10
C PHE A 87 14.79 -21.39 24.01
N PRO A 88 15.42 -21.40 22.82
CA PRO A 88 16.74 -21.97 22.67
C PRO A 88 17.72 -21.26 23.62
N PRO A 89 18.63 -21.99 24.28
CA PRO A 89 19.64 -21.39 25.13
C PRO A 89 20.48 -20.41 24.32
N ASP A 90 20.97 -19.36 24.98
CA ASP A 90 21.93 -18.47 24.34
C ASP A 90 23.15 -19.29 23.90
N VAL A 91 23.42 -19.31 22.60
CA VAL A 91 24.63 -19.91 22.06
C VAL A 91 25.78 -19.16 22.74
N GLU A 92 26.48 -19.81 23.66
CA GLU A 92 27.61 -19.22 24.34
C GLU A 92 28.51 -18.60 23.28
N SER A 93 28.63 -17.26 23.30
CA SER A 93 29.71 -16.61 22.55
C SER A 93 30.98 -17.28 23.05
N PRO A 94 31.82 -17.87 22.16
CA PRO A 94 32.87 -18.82 22.54
C PRO A 94 34.06 -18.22 23.31
N GLY A 95 33.84 -17.29 24.23
CA GLY A 95 34.87 -16.64 25.05
C GLY A 95 34.39 -15.94 26.32
N GLY A 96 33.15 -16.12 26.78
CA GLY A 96 32.65 -15.48 28.01
C GLY A 96 32.78 -16.40 29.22
N GLY A 97 33.79 -16.18 30.07
CA GLY A 97 33.96 -16.89 31.34
C GLY A 97 32.71 -16.76 32.23
N ALA A 98 32.36 -17.85 32.91
CA ALA A 98 31.20 -17.97 33.79
C ALA A 98 31.06 -16.75 34.74
N PRO A 99 29.87 -16.13 34.86
CA PRO A 99 29.67 -15.10 35.85
C PRO A 99 29.74 -15.75 37.23
N ALA A 100 30.68 -15.29 38.04
CA ALA A 100 30.85 -15.73 39.41
C ALA A 100 29.56 -15.45 40.22
N ASP A 101 29.14 -16.43 41.01
CA ASP A 101 28.08 -16.33 42.01
C ASP A 101 28.28 -15.10 42.91
N ALA A 102 27.58 -14.01 42.60
CA ALA A 102 27.45 -12.87 43.49
C ALA A 102 26.19 -13.07 44.34
N GLY A 103 26.35 -13.80 45.44
CA GLY A 103 25.41 -13.80 46.56
C GLY A 103 25.38 -12.40 47.19
N GLY A 104 24.42 -11.58 46.79
CA GLY A 104 24.15 -10.27 47.36
C GLY A 104 22.65 -10.10 47.61
N GLU A 105 22.18 -10.56 48.77
CA GLU A 105 20.86 -10.20 49.29
C GLU A 105 20.90 -8.73 49.73
N GLY A 106 20.04 -7.89 49.14
CA GLY A 106 19.71 -6.58 49.69
C GLY A 106 20.07 -5.37 48.83
N SER A 107 19.29 -5.11 47.78
CA SER A 107 18.97 -3.74 47.37
C SER A 107 17.68 -3.73 46.57
N ALA A 108 16.60 -3.26 47.19
CA ALA A 108 15.24 -3.22 46.65
C ALA A 108 14.97 -1.88 45.94
N VAL A 109 15.79 -1.52 44.96
CA VAL A 109 15.59 -0.32 44.13
C VAL A 109 15.72 -0.73 42.66
N ASP A 110 14.68 -0.39 41.87
CA ASP A 110 14.40 -0.71 40.45
C ASP A 110 13.87 -2.12 40.10
N GLY A 111 12.68 -2.43 40.62
CA GLY A 111 12.01 -3.74 40.54
C GLY A 111 11.31 -4.14 39.24
N SER A 112 11.41 -3.41 38.13
CA SER A 112 10.71 -3.78 36.86
C SER A 112 11.65 -4.35 35.79
N ALA A 113 12.77 -3.69 35.51
CA ALA A 113 13.68 -4.11 34.45
C ALA A 113 14.46 -5.40 34.81
N GLY A 114 14.93 -5.50 36.07
CA GLY A 114 15.62 -6.71 36.55
C GLY A 114 14.73 -7.96 36.60
N GLY A 115 13.41 -7.79 36.71
CA GLY A 115 12.44 -8.90 36.68
C GLY A 115 12.33 -9.56 35.32
N LEU A 116 12.34 -8.78 34.24
CA LEU A 116 12.22 -9.29 32.87
C LEU A 116 13.50 -10.00 32.40
N ASP A 117 14.67 -9.42 32.66
CA ASP A 117 15.94 -10.06 32.28
C ASP A 117 16.15 -11.37 33.06
N ARG A 118 15.78 -11.41 34.36
CA ARG A 118 15.78 -12.65 35.15
C ARG A 118 14.78 -13.67 34.60
N GLY A 119 13.55 -13.25 34.30
CA GLY A 119 12.52 -14.13 33.75
C GLY A 119 12.92 -14.71 32.39
N ARG A 120 13.63 -13.95 31.55
CA ARG A 120 14.18 -14.43 30.29
C ARG A 120 15.33 -15.42 30.48
N ALA A 121 16.29 -15.08 31.34
CA ALA A 121 17.41 -15.97 31.64
C ALA A 121 16.89 -17.30 32.17
N GLU A 122 15.82 -17.26 32.98
CA GLU A 122 15.11 -18.44 33.44
C GLU A 122 14.47 -19.21 32.27
N LEU A 123 13.69 -18.58 31.39
CA LEU A 123 13.07 -19.27 30.25
C LEU A 123 14.08 -19.94 29.30
N ARG A 124 15.28 -19.37 29.17
CA ARG A 124 16.37 -19.90 28.34
C ARG A 124 17.28 -20.88 29.07
N ARG A 125 17.14 -21.01 30.39
CA ARG A 125 17.96 -21.92 31.17
C ARG A 125 17.63 -23.36 30.75
N PRO A 126 18.64 -24.18 30.42
CA PRO A 126 18.42 -25.60 30.20
C PRO A 126 17.72 -26.24 31.41
N GLY A 127 16.62 -26.96 31.17
CA GLY A 127 15.85 -27.63 32.22
C GLY A 127 14.74 -26.81 32.87
N THR A 128 14.42 -25.63 32.34
CA THR A 128 13.25 -24.87 32.81
C THR A 128 11.95 -25.65 32.56
N SER A 129 11.21 -25.89 33.64
CA SER A 129 9.97 -26.68 33.58
C SER A 129 8.83 -25.90 32.91
N ALA A 130 7.93 -26.63 32.27
CA ALA A 130 6.72 -26.10 31.65
C ALA A 130 5.89 -25.25 32.62
N GLY A 131 5.71 -25.72 33.86
CA GLY A 131 4.98 -24.98 34.89
C GLY A 131 5.62 -23.63 35.22
N ARG A 132 6.95 -23.58 35.33
CA ARG A 132 7.68 -22.34 35.58
C ARG A 132 7.64 -21.40 34.38
N ALA A 133 7.77 -21.94 33.17
CA ALA A 133 7.68 -21.16 31.95
C ALA A 133 6.30 -20.50 31.80
N VAL A 134 5.22 -21.25 32.03
CA VAL A 134 3.85 -20.71 31.98
C VAL A 134 3.62 -19.65 33.06
N GLU A 135 4.11 -19.86 34.28
CA GLU A 135 4.04 -18.87 35.37
C GLU A 135 4.71 -17.55 34.95
N LEU A 136 5.93 -17.63 34.41
CA LEU A 136 6.68 -16.47 33.93
C LEU A 136 5.98 -15.77 32.77
N LEU A 137 5.46 -16.51 31.80
CA LEU A 137 4.75 -15.96 30.64
C LEU A 137 3.41 -15.31 31.03
N ARG A 138 2.71 -15.84 32.04
CA ARG A 138 1.48 -15.22 32.58
C ARG A 138 1.79 -13.95 33.37
N ALA A 139 2.84 -13.98 34.20
CA ALA A 139 3.28 -12.81 34.95
C ALA A 139 3.83 -11.71 34.02
N HIS A 140 4.52 -12.11 32.96
CA HIS A 140 5.20 -11.22 32.03
C HIS A 140 5.02 -11.69 30.58
N PRO A 141 3.88 -11.40 29.93
CA PRO A 141 3.60 -11.81 28.54
C PRO A 141 4.67 -11.41 27.52
N VAL A 142 5.43 -10.34 27.79
CA VAL A 142 6.56 -9.88 26.95
C VAL A 142 7.69 -10.89 26.83
N LEU A 143 7.83 -11.78 27.81
CA LEU A 143 8.81 -12.86 27.78
C LEU A 143 8.55 -13.85 26.66
N ALA A 144 7.29 -14.00 26.23
CA ALA A 144 6.94 -14.85 25.10
C ALA A 144 7.70 -14.45 23.84
N HIS A 145 8.10 -13.20 23.69
CA HIS A 145 8.84 -12.75 22.51
C HIS A 145 10.32 -12.52 22.81
N THR A 146 10.58 -11.80 23.90
CA THR A 146 11.92 -11.34 24.24
C THR A 146 12.85 -12.48 24.65
N ALA A 147 12.32 -13.57 25.20
CA ALA A 147 13.12 -14.75 25.50
C ALA A 147 13.39 -15.64 24.27
N ARG A 148 12.78 -15.38 23.10
CA ARG A 148 13.09 -16.12 21.86
C ARG A 148 14.19 -15.45 21.02
N GLN A 149 14.47 -14.16 21.24
CA GLN A 149 15.49 -13.39 20.52
C GLN A 149 16.76 -13.20 21.33
N ALA A 150 17.94 -13.17 20.72
CA ALA A 150 19.21 -12.85 21.39
C ALA A 150 19.32 -11.33 21.69
N GLY A 151 19.97 -10.95 22.82
CA GLY A 151 20.24 -9.54 23.23
C GLY A 151 19.21 -8.91 24.20
N SER A 152 19.64 -8.08 25.18
CA SER A 152 18.86 -7.56 26.35
C SER A 152 17.52 -6.86 26.03
N VAL A 153 16.55 -6.96 26.96
CA VAL A 153 15.16 -6.45 26.86
C VAL A 153 15.00 -4.99 27.33
N SER A 154 16.08 -4.35 27.78
CA SER A 154 16.01 -3.18 28.68
C SER A 154 15.33 -1.88 28.19
N LEU A 155 14.82 -1.75 26.96
CA LEU A 155 14.65 -0.40 26.37
C LEU A 155 13.21 0.10 26.16
N LEU A 156 12.15 -0.65 26.55
CA LEU A 156 10.77 -0.10 26.56
C LEU A 156 10.25 0.30 27.96
N HIS A 157 10.99 0.00 29.03
CA HIS A 157 10.52 0.22 30.40
C HIS A 157 11.50 0.91 31.34
N SER A 158 12.73 1.20 30.93
CA SER A 158 13.62 2.05 31.73
C SER A 158 13.38 3.53 31.34
N PRO A 159 12.78 4.36 32.22
CA PRO A 159 12.44 5.75 31.92
C PRO A 159 13.66 6.66 31.66
N ASP A 160 14.88 6.16 31.94
CA ASP A 160 16.11 6.94 31.98
C ASP A 160 17.14 6.56 30.89
N ALA A 161 16.92 5.49 30.11
CA ALA A 161 17.87 5.05 29.10
C ALA A 161 17.55 5.66 27.71
N PRO A 162 18.41 6.51 27.13
CA PRO A 162 18.23 6.97 25.76
C PRO A 162 18.42 5.80 24.79
N VAL A 163 17.34 5.39 24.13
CA VAL A 163 17.36 4.31 23.15
C VAL A 163 17.82 4.85 21.80
N THR A 164 18.75 4.16 21.12
CA THR A 164 19.06 4.52 19.73
C THR A 164 17.89 4.14 18.82
N ARG A 165 17.76 4.80 17.66
CA ARG A 165 16.70 4.49 16.68
C ARG A 165 16.69 3.01 16.29
N THR A 166 17.86 2.41 16.09
CA THR A 166 17.99 1.02 15.62
C THR A 166 17.48 0.06 16.68
N GLU A 167 17.92 0.22 17.93
CA GLU A 167 17.46 -0.60 19.06
C GLU A 167 15.95 -0.47 19.28
N ALA A 168 15.41 0.75 19.24
CA ALA A 168 13.99 0.99 19.43
C ALA A 168 13.15 0.36 18.31
N LEU A 169 13.63 0.37 17.07
CA LEU A 169 12.93 -0.24 15.93
C LEU A 169 12.96 -1.77 15.98
N ASP A 170 14.11 -2.38 16.29
CA ASP A 170 14.23 -3.83 16.39
C ASP A 170 13.34 -4.38 17.51
N GLN A 171 13.24 -3.65 18.63
CA GLN A 171 12.37 -4.01 19.75
C GLN A 171 10.89 -3.73 19.50
N ALA A 172 10.55 -2.57 18.93
CA ALA A 172 9.15 -2.24 18.66
C ALA A 172 8.55 -3.20 17.62
N ARG A 173 9.25 -3.44 16.49
CA ARG A 173 8.84 -4.41 15.47
C ARG A 173 8.56 -5.78 16.08
N SER A 174 9.41 -6.19 17.00
CA SER A 174 9.33 -7.43 17.76
C SER A 174 8.13 -7.45 18.72
N ALA A 175 7.97 -6.43 19.55
CA ALA A 175 6.90 -6.33 20.55
C ALA A 175 5.50 -6.17 19.94
N LEU A 176 5.38 -5.45 18.83
CA LEU A 176 4.10 -5.25 18.12
C LEU A 176 3.64 -6.53 17.44
N ARG A 177 4.56 -7.27 16.80
CA ARG A 177 4.27 -8.59 16.21
C ARG A 177 3.78 -9.58 17.25
N ALA A 178 4.28 -9.49 18.47
CA ALA A 178 3.85 -10.33 19.59
C ALA A 178 2.57 -9.82 20.29
N GLY A 179 2.04 -8.65 19.90
CA GLY A 179 0.88 -8.03 20.53
C GLY A 179 1.13 -7.53 21.95
N VAL A 180 2.40 -7.35 22.34
CA VAL A 180 2.77 -7.07 23.74
C VAL A 180 2.90 -5.57 24.02
N SER A 181 3.35 -4.78 23.05
CA SER A 181 3.35 -3.32 23.20
C SER A 181 2.29 -2.71 22.30
N ALA A 182 1.31 -2.05 22.92
CA ALA A 182 0.32 -1.28 22.18
C ALA A 182 1.00 -0.01 21.63
N PRO A 183 0.64 0.47 20.42
CA PRO A 183 1.10 1.77 19.92
C PRO A 183 0.92 2.92 20.94
N ARG A 184 -0.08 2.80 21.81
CA ARG A 184 -0.33 3.70 22.95
C ARG A 184 0.83 3.78 23.93
N GLU A 185 1.51 2.68 24.23
CA GLU A 185 2.64 2.68 25.17
C GLU A 185 3.87 3.36 24.56
N ILE A 186 4.15 3.07 23.28
CA ILE A 186 5.24 3.73 22.54
C ILE A 186 5.01 5.25 22.57
N LEU A 187 3.80 5.69 22.27
CA LEU A 187 3.44 7.10 22.33
C LEU A 187 3.64 7.72 23.73
N LEU A 188 3.12 7.07 24.78
CA LEU A 188 3.05 7.65 26.12
C LEU A 188 4.35 7.55 26.92
N ARG A 189 5.23 6.58 26.60
CA ARG A 189 6.39 6.25 27.45
C ARG A 189 7.72 6.31 26.73
N MET A 190 7.77 6.18 25.40
CA MET A 190 9.05 6.14 24.69
C MET A 190 9.72 7.51 24.68
N ARG A 191 11.03 7.49 25.00
CA ARG A 191 11.91 8.64 25.01
C ARG A 191 13.16 8.32 24.16
N PRO A 192 13.73 9.30 23.45
CA PRO A 192 13.23 10.67 23.24
C PRO A 192 12.03 10.70 22.26
N ALA A 193 11.25 11.79 22.27
CA ALA A 193 10.07 11.99 21.42
C ALA A 193 10.32 11.72 19.93
N ARG A 194 11.52 12.06 19.43
CA ARG A 194 11.93 11.74 18.06
C ARG A 194 11.91 10.24 17.79
N VAL A 195 12.45 9.43 18.70
CA VAL A 195 12.50 7.98 18.54
C VAL A 195 11.09 7.42 18.59
N ALA A 196 10.23 7.92 19.50
CA ALA A 196 8.81 7.58 19.53
C ALA A 196 8.11 7.85 18.19
N ALA A 197 8.31 9.04 17.59
CA ALA A 197 7.72 9.36 16.29
C ALA A 197 8.26 8.48 15.15
N GLN A 198 9.56 8.18 15.15
CA GLN A 198 10.19 7.31 14.16
C GLN A 198 9.68 5.87 14.27
N VAL A 199 9.59 5.35 15.48
CA VAL A 199 9.04 4.04 15.76
C VAL A 199 7.58 4.01 15.34
N LEU A 200 6.74 4.93 15.81
CA LEU A 200 5.32 5.01 15.43
C LEU A 200 5.12 5.16 13.92
N ALA A 201 6.01 5.82 13.19
CA ALA A 201 5.95 5.88 11.73
C ALA A 201 6.21 4.52 11.08
N VAL A 202 7.15 3.73 11.62
CA VAL A 202 7.39 2.35 11.17
C VAL A 202 6.26 1.44 11.61
N VAL A 203 5.77 1.56 12.85
CA VAL A 203 4.60 0.85 13.37
C VAL A 203 3.39 1.10 12.48
N ALA A 204 3.06 2.36 12.21
CA ALA A 204 1.92 2.72 11.39
C ALA A 204 2.06 2.10 10.00
N ARG A 205 3.26 2.14 9.41
CA ARG A 205 3.53 1.49 8.13
C ARG A 205 3.33 -0.04 8.22
N GLU A 206 3.94 -0.71 9.19
CA GLU A 206 3.86 -2.18 9.36
C GLU A 206 2.46 -2.65 9.79
N HIS A 207 1.75 -1.89 10.62
CA HIS A 207 0.36 -2.12 10.99
C HIS A 207 -0.59 -1.74 9.86
N ALA A 208 -0.28 -0.78 9.00
CA ALA A 208 -1.01 -0.59 7.76
C ALA A 208 -1.07 -1.92 7.03
N TYR A 209 0.09 -2.57 6.85
CA TYR A 209 0.21 -3.87 6.17
C TYR A 209 -0.63 -5.01 6.76
N VAL A 210 -1.13 -4.90 8.00
CA VAL A 210 -1.83 -6.01 8.71
C VAL A 210 -3.27 -5.65 9.15
N THR A 211 -3.52 -4.39 9.50
CA THR A 211 -4.76 -3.89 10.12
C THR A 211 -5.27 -2.57 9.53
N GLY A 212 -4.60 -1.99 8.54
CA GLY A 212 -4.82 -0.58 8.13
C GLY A 212 -4.19 0.40 9.14
N GLU A 213 -3.81 1.61 8.72
CA GLU A 213 -3.16 2.62 9.59
C GLU A 213 -4.05 3.09 10.77
N MET A 214 -5.31 2.65 10.83
CA MET A 214 -6.35 3.16 11.71
C MET A 214 -5.93 3.19 13.18
N ALA A 215 -5.33 2.14 13.73
CA ALA A 215 -5.02 2.10 15.16
C ALA A 215 -4.04 3.18 15.62
N VAL A 216 -3.03 3.51 14.80
CA VAL A 216 -2.07 4.59 15.12
C VAL A 216 -2.66 5.96 14.77
N HIS A 217 -3.47 6.04 13.72
CA HIS A 217 -4.17 7.27 13.35
C HIS A 217 -5.17 7.70 14.44
N GLU A 218 -6.08 6.82 14.85
CA GLU A 218 -7.07 7.03 15.91
C GLU A 218 -6.41 7.39 17.25
N LEU A 219 -5.22 6.83 17.50
CA LEU A 219 -4.46 7.16 18.70
C LEU A 219 -3.88 8.59 18.63
N LEU A 220 -3.18 8.93 17.55
CA LEU A 220 -2.42 10.20 17.45
C LEU A 220 -3.29 11.41 17.12
N ARG A 221 -4.28 11.24 16.26
CA ARG A 221 -5.07 12.34 15.70
C ARG A 221 -5.73 13.20 16.77
N PRO A 222 -6.48 12.66 17.77
CA PRO A 222 -7.13 13.49 18.78
C PRO A 222 -6.14 14.39 19.52
N MET A 223 -4.99 13.87 19.94
CA MET A 223 -3.98 14.69 20.63
C MET A 223 -3.39 15.75 19.70
N ILE A 224 -3.07 15.41 18.46
CA ILE A 224 -2.51 16.38 17.49
C ILE A 224 -3.50 17.51 17.24
N VAL A 225 -4.78 17.20 17.03
CA VAL A 225 -5.83 18.20 16.77
C VAL A 225 -6.06 19.08 18.01
N GLU A 226 -6.13 18.49 19.20
CA GLU A 226 -6.34 19.21 20.46
C GLU A 226 -5.16 20.14 20.83
N THR A 227 -3.92 19.70 20.57
CA THR A 227 -2.71 20.41 21.01
C THR A 227 -2.11 21.30 19.92
N LEU A 228 -1.90 20.79 18.71
CA LEU A 228 -1.23 21.51 17.62
C LEU A 228 -2.25 22.14 16.68
N GLY A 229 -3.33 21.42 16.38
CA GLY A 229 -4.35 21.81 15.42
C GLY A 229 -3.74 22.29 14.11
N THR A 230 -4.24 23.43 13.62
CA THR A 230 -3.73 24.14 12.44
C THR A 230 -2.74 25.25 12.77
N SER A 231 -2.24 25.35 14.02
CA SER A 231 -1.35 26.43 14.46
C SER A 231 0.06 26.30 13.85
N SER A 232 0.38 27.16 12.89
CA SER A 232 1.69 27.15 12.24
C SER A 232 2.85 27.46 13.22
N ALA A 233 2.64 28.31 14.23
CA ALA A 233 3.61 28.53 15.31
C ALA A 233 3.88 27.28 16.15
N ALA A 234 2.85 26.51 16.52
CA ALA A 234 3.02 25.28 17.28
C ALA A 234 3.81 24.22 16.47
N TRP A 235 3.47 24.04 15.19
CA TRP A 235 4.20 23.15 14.28
C TRP A 235 5.66 23.60 14.05
N ALA A 236 5.91 24.91 13.94
CA ALA A 236 7.25 25.46 13.82
C ALA A 236 8.09 25.30 15.11
N HIS A 237 7.47 25.32 16.29
CA HIS A 237 8.15 24.98 17.54
C HIS A 237 8.47 23.48 17.61
N LEU A 238 7.47 22.62 17.40
CA LEU A 238 7.60 21.17 17.44
C LEU A 238 8.73 20.68 16.54
N SER A 239 8.76 21.14 15.29
CA SER A 239 9.77 20.73 14.30
C SER A 239 11.20 21.09 14.72
N ARG A 240 11.41 22.21 15.41
CA ARG A 240 12.73 22.61 15.94
C ARG A 240 13.12 21.82 17.19
N ALA A 241 12.16 21.61 18.10
CA ALA A 241 12.39 20.95 19.39
C ALA A 241 12.55 19.43 19.27
N LEU A 242 11.83 18.78 18.34
CA LEU A 242 11.76 17.32 18.22
C LEU A 242 13.14 16.64 18.18
N GLY A 243 14.13 17.24 17.53
CA GLY A 243 15.47 16.67 17.39
C GLY A 243 16.27 16.53 18.70
N ARG A 244 15.91 17.33 19.73
CA ARG A 244 16.67 17.45 20.99
C ARG A 244 15.80 17.21 22.22
N PHE A 245 14.49 17.05 22.05
CA PHE A 245 13.56 16.87 23.15
C PHE A 245 13.72 15.49 23.79
N ALA A 246 14.18 15.46 25.04
CA ALA A 246 14.45 14.24 25.79
C ALA A 246 13.18 13.55 26.31
N GLY A 247 12.07 14.30 26.44
CA GLY A 247 10.80 13.80 26.93
C GLY A 247 10.02 12.97 25.91
N THR A 248 8.74 12.75 26.20
CA THR A 248 7.80 11.97 25.38
C THR A 248 7.15 12.82 24.29
N LEU A 249 6.47 12.19 23.32
CA LEU A 249 5.73 12.94 22.29
C LEU A 249 4.59 13.81 22.86
N PRO A 250 3.73 13.32 23.77
CA PRO A 250 2.69 14.14 24.39
C PRO A 250 3.24 15.34 25.17
N GLU A 251 4.36 15.17 25.89
CA GLU A 251 5.05 16.28 26.57
C GLU A 251 5.49 17.36 25.56
N LEU A 252 6.06 16.95 24.42
CA LEU A 252 6.45 17.87 23.35
C LEU A 252 5.24 18.56 22.70
N PHE A 253 4.13 17.85 22.53
CA PHE A 253 2.90 18.44 21.97
C PHE A 253 2.38 19.54 22.90
N ALA A 254 2.28 19.27 24.20
CA ALA A 254 1.84 20.24 25.21
C ALA A 254 2.75 21.48 25.27
N GLU A 255 4.08 21.30 25.22
CA GLU A 255 5.02 22.43 25.15
C GLU A 255 4.83 23.28 23.87
N SER A 256 4.55 22.61 22.75
CA SER A 256 4.35 23.27 21.46
C SER A 256 3.07 24.12 21.42
N THR A 257 1.99 23.68 22.08
CA THR A 257 0.69 24.38 22.14
C THR A 257 0.78 25.79 22.74
N ALA A 258 1.73 26.03 23.63
CA ALA A 258 1.94 27.36 24.23
C ALA A 258 2.37 28.42 23.20
N HIS A 259 2.78 28.01 22.00
CA HIS A 259 3.25 28.90 20.95
C HIS A 259 2.12 29.28 20.00
N THR A 260 1.80 30.57 19.97
CA THR A 260 0.73 31.15 19.14
C THR A 260 1.28 32.14 18.12
N GLY A 261 0.49 32.41 17.08
CA GLY A 261 0.84 33.30 15.97
C GLY A 261 1.11 32.56 14.67
N GLU A 262 1.46 33.31 13.63
CA GLU A 262 1.81 32.79 12.32
C GLU A 262 3.33 32.61 12.21
N ALA A 263 3.79 31.43 11.80
CA ALA A 263 5.20 31.18 11.60
C ALA A 263 5.45 30.23 10.42
N ALA A 264 6.51 30.49 9.66
CA ALA A 264 6.99 29.53 8.67
C ALA A 264 7.52 28.26 9.36
N ILE A 265 7.04 27.11 8.91
CA ILE A 265 7.39 25.79 9.45
C ILE A 265 8.60 25.28 8.66
N ARG A 266 9.81 25.57 9.17
CA ARG A 266 11.07 25.07 8.62
C ARG A 266 11.52 23.81 9.33
N VAL A 267 11.52 22.68 8.64
CA VAL A 267 11.78 21.38 9.28
C VAL A 267 13.19 20.87 8.98
N PRO A 268 14.04 20.68 10.02
CA PRO A 268 15.36 20.10 9.83
C PRO A 268 15.30 18.71 9.19
N ALA A 269 16.21 18.43 8.24
CA ALA A 269 16.23 17.18 7.49
C ALA A 269 16.23 15.91 8.38
N ALA A 270 16.91 15.98 9.53
CA ALA A 270 17.02 14.87 10.48
C ALA A 270 15.68 14.44 11.12
N VAL A 271 14.68 15.33 11.17
CA VAL A 271 13.37 15.09 11.78
C VAL A 271 12.21 15.18 10.79
N ARG A 272 12.46 15.60 9.54
CA ARG A 272 11.45 15.74 8.50
C ARG A 272 10.57 14.50 8.29
N PRO A 273 11.10 13.26 8.25
CA PRO A 273 10.24 12.08 8.12
C PRO A 273 9.25 11.93 9.28
N SER A 274 9.66 12.29 10.50
CA SER A 274 8.82 12.25 11.70
C SER A 274 7.76 13.35 11.68
N VAL A 275 8.13 14.58 11.33
CA VAL A 275 7.16 15.68 11.23
C VAL A 275 6.16 15.44 10.11
N GLY A 276 6.61 15.00 8.92
CA GLY A 276 5.72 14.61 7.83
C GLY A 276 4.82 13.42 8.18
N PHE A 277 5.27 12.49 9.02
CA PHE A 277 4.41 11.43 9.57
C PHE A 277 3.31 11.98 10.49
N LEU A 278 3.62 12.95 11.35
CA LEU A 278 2.65 13.58 12.26
C LEU A 278 1.66 14.46 11.50
N LEU A 279 2.13 15.28 10.55
CA LEU A 279 1.28 16.15 9.72
C LEU A 279 0.24 15.34 8.94
N ARG A 280 0.58 14.14 8.46
CA ARG A 280 -0.36 13.24 7.77
C ARG A 280 -1.53 12.74 8.64
N ARG A 281 -1.57 13.06 9.94
CA ARG A 281 -2.69 12.76 10.84
C ARG A 281 -3.77 13.85 10.82
N LEU A 282 -3.46 15.02 10.28
CA LEU A 282 -4.43 16.07 9.98
C LEU A 282 -5.36 15.61 8.84
N ASP A 283 -6.58 16.11 8.80
CA ASP A 283 -7.51 15.90 7.70
C ASP A 283 -7.25 16.87 6.53
N GLU A 284 -8.11 16.83 5.53
CA GLU A 284 -7.97 17.62 4.32
C GLU A 284 -8.08 19.14 4.56
N ASP A 285 -9.01 19.58 5.41
CA ASP A 285 -9.23 21.00 5.72
C ASP A 285 -8.07 21.54 6.57
N GLU A 286 -7.65 20.77 7.57
CA GLU A 286 -6.53 21.09 8.45
C GLU A 286 -5.21 21.15 7.69
N LEU A 287 -4.94 20.19 6.80
CA LEU A 287 -3.77 20.21 5.93
C LEU A 287 -3.80 21.41 4.97
N THR A 288 -4.96 21.72 4.39
CA THR A 288 -5.11 22.87 3.49
C THR A 288 -4.72 24.18 4.19
N ALA A 289 -5.01 24.30 5.49
CA ALA A 289 -4.59 25.46 6.29
C ALA A 289 -3.09 25.47 6.64
N VAL A 290 -2.48 24.31 6.89
CA VAL A 290 -1.08 24.21 7.33
C VAL A 290 -0.08 24.24 6.18
N ILE A 291 -0.40 23.62 5.03
CA ILE A 291 0.50 23.48 3.87
C ILE A 291 1.12 24.81 3.41
N PRO A 292 0.40 25.94 3.31
CA PRO A 292 0.96 27.22 2.90
C PRO A 292 2.12 27.73 3.77
N HIS A 293 2.25 27.22 5.00
CA HIS A 293 3.32 27.60 5.93
C HIS A 293 4.52 26.62 5.92
N LEU A 294 4.44 25.50 5.20
CA LEU A 294 5.52 24.51 5.12
C LEU A 294 6.62 24.97 4.16
N ASP A 295 7.86 24.55 4.43
CA ASP A 295 8.90 24.58 3.40
C ASP A 295 8.67 23.50 2.32
N ASP A 296 9.15 23.74 1.10
CA ASP A 296 8.97 22.84 -0.05
C ASP A 296 9.38 21.39 0.27
N ALA A 297 10.52 21.21 0.93
CA ALA A 297 11.04 19.89 1.24
C ALA A 297 10.11 19.11 2.19
N THR A 298 9.46 19.80 3.13
CA THR A 298 8.50 19.22 4.07
C THR A 298 7.16 18.96 3.43
N ALA A 299 6.68 19.86 2.57
CA ALA A 299 5.49 19.64 1.77
C ALA A 299 5.65 18.36 0.93
N VAL A 300 6.74 18.24 0.17
CA VAL A 300 7.07 17.04 -0.61
C VAL A 300 7.12 15.77 0.26
N ALA A 301 7.63 15.86 1.50
CA ALA A 301 7.70 14.72 2.41
C ALA A 301 6.33 14.20 2.89
N LEU A 302 5.22 14.91 2.64
CA LEU A 302 3.86 14.41 2.85
C LEU A 302 3.48 13.30 1.85
N LEU A 303 4.18 13.19 0.71
CA LEU A 303 3.95 12.21 -0.34
C LEU A 303 5.15 11.24 -0.46
N PRO A 304 5.30 10.26 0.46
CA PRO A 304 6.38 9.29 0.39
C PRO A 304 6.24 8.37 -0.83
N GLY A 305 7.22 8.40 -1.75
CA GLY A 305 7.11 7.75 -3.07
C GLY A 305 6.90 6.24 -3.12
N ASN A 306 6.96 5.52 -1.99
CA ASN A 306 6.83 4.06 -1.95
C ASN A 306 5.44 3.54 -1.53
N VAL A 307 4.48 4.43 -1.28
CA VAL A 307 3.09 4.10 -0.96
C VAL A 307 2.16 5.06 -1.68
N PRO A 308 0.96 4.65 -2.09
CA PRO A 308 -0.01 5.54 -2.73
C PRO A 308 -0.29 6.81 -1.91
N PRO A 309 -0.55 7.93 -2.58
CA PRO A 309 -0.78 9.19 -1.90
C PRO A 309 -2.04 9.06 -1.05
N LEU A 310 -1.94 9.42 0.24
CA LEU A 310 -3.11 9.41 1.12
C LEU A 310 -4.14 10.40 0.57
N THR A 311 -5.41 9.98 0.49
CA THR A 311 -6.49 10.76 -0.14
C THR A 311 -6.53 12.19 0.39
N HIS A 312 -6.61 12.39 1.71
CA HIS A 312 -6.69 13.73 2.30
C HIS A 312 -5.46 14.60 2.03
N VAL A 313 -4.28 14.01 1.84
CA VAL A 313 -3.05 14.75 1.48
C VAL A 313 -3.09 15.16 0.01
N ALA A 314 -3.46 14.26 -0.89
CA ALA A 314 -3.58 14.56 -2.31
C ALA A 314 -4.67 15.61 -2.58
N GLU A 315 -5.79 15.52 -1.88
CA GLU A 315 -6.85 16.51 -1.98
C GLU A 315 -6.42 17.88 -1.42
N ALA A 316 -5.78 17.92 -0.26
CA ALA A 316 -5.25 19.15 0.30
C ALA A 316 -4.22 19.80 -0.64
N ALA A 317 -3.35 19.00 -1.27
CA ALA A 317 -2.41 19.47 -2.29
C ALA A 317 -3.11 20.17 -3.47
N LEU A 318 -4.16 19.53 -4.01
CA LEU A 318 -4.95 20.07 -5.12
C LEU A 318 -5.71 21.34 -4.74
N ARG A 319 -6.22 21.43 -3.51
CA ARG A 319 -6.92 22.63 -3.03
C ARG A 319 -6.00 23.81 -2.75
N CYS A 320 -4.87 23.56 -2.09
CA CYS A 320 -3.93 24.64 -1.72
C CYS A 320 -3.09 25.13 -2.89
N GLY A 321 -2.94 24.33 -3.95
CA GLY A 321 -2.16 24.71 -5.14
C GLY A 321 -0.66 24.84 -4.87
N HIS A 322 -0.12 24.20 -3.83
CA HIS A 322 1.28 24.35 -3.45
C HIS A 322 2.22 23.76 -4.52
N PRO A 323 3.05 24.55 -5.22
CA PRO A 323 3.74 24.10 -6.45
C PRO A 323 4.64 22.88 -6.25
N ALA A 324 5.49 22.87 -5.21
CA ALA A 324 6.38 21.75 -4.95
C ALA A 324 5.62 20.45 -4.60
N LEU A 325 4.44 20.56 -3.98
CA LEU A 325 3.63 19.43 -3.58
C LEU A 325 2.85 18.87 -4.77
N LEU A 326 2.31 19.74 -5.64
CA LEU A 326 1.69 19.34 -6.90
C LEU A 326 2.71 18.66 -7.83
N ALA A 327 3.93 19.19 -7.91
CA ALA A 327 5.02 18.57 -8.66
C ALA A 327 5.35 17.17 -8.10
N ALA A 328 5.52 17.05 -6.79
CA ALA A 328 5.74 15.75 -6.15
C ALA A 328 4.57 14.78 -6.34
N LEU A 329 3.32 15.25 -6.36
CA LEU A 329 2.15 14.42 -6.66
C LEU A 329 2.15 13.96 -8.11
N ALA A 330 2.53 14.82 -9.07
CA ALA A 330 2.63 14.48 -10.48
C ALA A 330 3.74 13.44 -10.76
N GLU A 331 4.86 13.53 -10.06
CA GLU A 331 5.98 12.58 -10.13
C GLU A 331 5.74 11.30 -9.32
N HIS A 332 4.69 11.26 -8.50
CA HIS A 332 4.46 10.18 -7.57
C HIS A 332 4.20 8.84 -8.30
N GLN A 333 4.94 7.79 -7.93
CA GLN A 333 4.89 6.47 -8.59
C GLN A 333 3.46 5.89 -8.70
N HIS A 334 2.64 6.21 -7.70
CA HIS A 334 1.27 5.73 -7.55
C HIS A 334 0.23 6.88 -7.65
N VAL A 335 0.48 7.93 -8.43
CA VAL A 335 -0.47 9.05 -8.57
C VAL A 335 -1.87 8.56 -9.00
N GLY A 336 -1.96 7.49 -9.79
CA GLY A 336 -3.24 6.92 -10.22
C GLY A 336 -3.97 7.79 -11.25
N ARG A 337 -4.93 7.20 -11.98
CA ARG A 337 -5.63 7.88 -13.07
C ARG A 337 -6.42 9.09 -12.58
N GLN A 338 -7.09 8.97 -11.43
CA GLN A 338 -7.94 10.02 -10.87
C GLN A 338 -7.15 11.30 -10.58
N TYR A 339 -6.07 11.23 -9.79
CA TYR A 339 -5.28 12.40 -9.45
C TYR A 339 -4.49 12.92 -10.64
N ALA A 340 -3.96 12.06 -11.50
CA ALA A 340 -3.27 12.48 -12.70
C ALA A 340 -4.20 13.27 -13.66
N THR A 341 -5.47 12.85 -13.79
CA THR A 341 -6.49 13.59 -14.56
C THR A 341 -6.78 14.95 -13.93
N ARG A 342 -6.87 15.02 -12.60
CA ARG A 342 -7.13 16.28 -11.88
C ARG A 342 -5.95 17.25 -11.95
N LEU A 343 -4.72 16.76 -11.83
CA LEU A 343 -3.50 17.55 -12.03
C LEU A 343 -3.43 18.09 -13.45
N ARG A 344 -3.69 17.24 -14.45
CA ARG A 344 -3.82 17.64 -15.86
C ARG A 344 -4.88 18.73 -16.06
N ASP A 345 -5.99 18.65 -15.31
CA ASP A 345 -7.08 19.63 -15.35
C ASP A 345 -6.75 20.94 -14.61
N LEU A 346 -5.60 21.08 -13.94
CA LEU A 346 -5.13 22.39 -13.48
C LEU A 346 -4.67 23.25 -14.67
N GLY A 347 -4.24 22.64 -15.77
CA GLY A 347 -3.85 23.33 -17.01
C GLY A 347 -2.45 23.94 -16.97
N GLU A 348 -1.60 23.49 -16.05
CA GLU A 348 -0.19 23.88 -15.95
C GLU A 348 0.68 22.97 -16.83
N ASP A 349 1.41 23.55 -17.77
CA ASP A 349 2.25 22.81 -18.73
C ASP A 349 3.45 22.12 -18.06
N SER A 350 3.97 22.70 -16.96
CA SER A 350 4.99 22.09 -16.11
C SER A 350 4.50 20.78 -15.47
N LEU A 351 3.25 20.72 -14.99
CA LEU A 351 2.65 19.50 -14.45
C LEU A 351 2.41 18.47 -15.56
N ASP A 352 1.99 18.90 -16.75
CA ASP A 352 1.85 18.04 -17.92
C ASP A 352 3.19 17.37 -18.30
N LEU A 353 4.31 18.10 -18.23
CA LEU A 353 5.66 17.54 -18.42
C LEU A 353 5.98 16.46 -17.37
N LEU A 354 5.72 16.74 -16.08
CA LEU A 354 5.99 15.81 -14.99
C LEU A 354 5.14 14.53 -15.10
N LEU A 355 3.84 14.68 -15.40
CA LEU A 355 2.94 13.56 -15.63
C LEU A 355 3.40 12.68 -16.79
N VAL A 356 3.85 13.27 -17.90
CA VAL A 356 4.35 12.51 -19.04
C VAL A 356 5.66 11.77 -18.72
N ASN A 357 6.52 12.35 -17.90
CA ASN A 357 7.77 11.73 -17.44
C ASN A 357 7.55 10.64 -16.37
N ASN A 358 6.37 10.60 -15.74
CA ASN A 358 6.00 9.55 -14.81
C ASN A 358 5.59 8.27 -15.56
N ASP A 359 6.54 7.33 -15.66
CA ASP A 359 6.33 6.05 -16.35
C ASP A 359 5.44 5.05 -15.62
N SER A 360 5.32 5.20 -14.31
CA SER A 360 4.58 4.27 -13.45
C SER A 360 3.11 4.66 -13.22
N GLY A 361 2.79 5.96 -13.30
CA GLY A 361 1.52 6.49 -12.81
C GLY A 361 0.54 6.98 -13.87
N VAL A 362 0.98 7.12 -15.13
CA VAL A 362 0.21 7.80 -16.18
C VAL A 362 -0.07 6.88 -17.36
N THR A 363 -1.35 6.76 -17.73
CA THR A 363 -1.79 5.88 -18.82
C THR A 363 -1.45 6.47 -20.20
N ALA A 364 -1.32 5.62 -21.21
CA ALA A 364 -1.12 6.07 -22.59
C ALA A 364 -2.25 6.96 -23.11
N GLU A 365 -3.48 6.77 -22.60
CA GLU A 365 -4.62 7.64 -22.89
C GLU A 365 -4.42 9.03 -22.30
N LEU A 366 -4.00 9.12 -21.04
CA LEU A 366 -3.73 10.40 -20.40
C LEU A 366 -2.58 11.15 -21.07
N ARG A 367 -1.50 10.45 -21.47
CA ARG A 367 -0.43 11.07 -22.27
C ARG A 367 -0.94 11.62 -23.60
N ARG A 368 -1.83 10.89 -24.29
CA ARG A 368 -2.46 11.37 -25.53
C ARG A 368 -3.26 12.66 -25.30
N GLU A 369 -3.99 12.74 -24.21
CA GLU A 369 -4.74 13.95 -23.84
C GLU A 369 -3.78 15.11 -23.50
N ILE A 370 -2.68 14.85 -22.81
CA ILE A 370 -1.63 15.85 -22.56
C ILE A 370 -1.02 16.35 -23.88
N TYR A 371 -0.65 15.43 -24.78
CA TYR A 371 -0.03 15.79 -26.06
C TYR A 371 -0.93 16.63 -26.94
N THR A 372 -2.26 16.42 -26.92
CA THR A 372 -3.22 17.25 -27.67
C THR A 372 -3.50 18.57 -26.95
N GLY A 373 -3.25 18.66 -25.64
CA GLY A 373 -3.55 19.83 -24.80
C GLY A 373 -5.04 20.17 -24.70
N ARG A 374 -5.91 19.32 -25.24
CA ARG A 374 -7.36 19.54 -25.22
C ARG A 374 -7.94 19.12 -23.87
N ARG A 375 -8.82 19.97 -23.36
CA ARG A 375 -9.53 19.78 -22.09
C ARG A 375 -11.00 20.18 -22.31
N PRO A 376 -11.99 19.36 -21.91
CA PRO A 376 -13.41 19.70 -22.10
C PRO A 376 -13.75 21.06 -21.49
N GLY A 377 -14.31 21.97 -22.30
CA GLY A 377 -14.77 23.29 -21.84
C GLY A 377 -13.66 24.28 -21.49
N ARG A 378 -12.38 24.02 -21.83
CA ARG A 378 -11.26 24.92 -21.53
C ARG A 378 -10.44 25.27 -22.77
N PRO A 379 -9.69 26.39 -22.73
CA PRO A 379 -8.71 26.72 -23.76
C PRO A 379 -7.67 25.61 -23.94
N LEU A 380 -7.07 25.59 -25.13
CA LEU A 380 -6.01 24.66 -25.49
C LEU A 380 -4.74 24.97 -24.68
N VAL A 381 -4.22 23.97 -23.96
CA VAL A 381 -2.98 24.11 -23.19
C VAL A 381 -1.77 23.97 -24.13
N PRO A 382 -0.81 24.91 -24.11
CA PRO A 382 0.41 24.81 -24.90
C PRO A 382 1.26 23.61 -24.45
N MET A 383 1.96 22.99 -25.38
CA MET A 383 2.91 21.92 -25.04
C MET A 383 4.16 22.53 -24.40
N HIS A 384 4.55 22.03 -23.22
CA HIS A 384 5.77 22.49 -22.55
C HIS A 384 7.01 22.34 -23.47
N PRO A 385 7.91 23.34 -23.55
CA PRO A 385 9.08 23.28 -24.44
C PRO A 385 9.96 22.05 -24.23
N ASP A 386 10.25 21.69 -22.97
CA ASP A 386 11.07 20.50 -22.66
C ASP A 386 10.36 19.19 -23.03
N LEU A 387 9.03 19.15 -22.93
CA LEU A 387 8.25 18.00 -23.38
C LEU A 387 8.37 17.86 -24.90
N ARG A 388 8.25 18.97 -25.64
CA ARG A 388 8.43 19.00 -27.09
C ARG A 388 9.82 18.52 -27.49
N THR A 389 10.87 19.01 -26.85
CA THR A 389 12.26 18.58 -27.09
C THR A 389 12.42 17.08 -26.82
N ARG A 390 11.93 16.60 -25.66
CA ARG A 390 11.96 15.18 -25.30
C ARG A 390 11.31 14.29 -26.36
N LEU A 391 10.12 14.69 -26.85
CA LEU A 391 9.38 13.94 -27.85
C LEU A 391 10.10 13.85 -29.20
N LEU A 392 10.89 14.87 -29.56
CA LEU A 392 11.64 14.91 -30.82
C LEU A 392 12.99 14.18 -30.73
N GLU A 393 13.63 14.19 -29.56
CA GLU A 393 15.00 13.65 -29.39
C GLU A 393 15.00 12.22 -28.83
N THR A 394 14.17 11.94 -27.83
CA THR A 394 14.23 10.71 -27.04
C THR A 394 12.84 10.13 -26.80
N PRO A 395 12.16 9.61 -27.84
CA PRO A 395 10.85 8.98 -27.67
C PRO A 395 11.01 7.73 -26.81
N ALA A 396 10.32 7.68 -25.66
CA ALA A 396 10.45 6.59 -24.70
C ALA A 396 9.97 5.25 -25.27
N TYR A 397 8.91 5.25 -26.09
CA TYR A 397 8.32 4.02 -26.64
C TYR A 397 7.76 4.23 -28.06
N SER A 398 7.91 3.22 -28.92
CA SER A 398 7.31 3.21 -30.27
C SER A 398 5.77 3.22 -30.27
N ALA A 399 5.16 2.94 -29.12
CA ALA A 399 3.72 3.07 -28.92
C ALA A 399 3.26 4.54 -28.83
N GLU A 400 4.15 5.47 -28.50
CA GLU A 400 3.80 6.90 -28.34
C GLU A 400 3.63 7.64 -29.67
N TYR A 401 4.23 7.16 -30.77
CA TYR A 401 4.14 7.83 -32.07
C TYR A 401 2.69 8.08 -32.52
N GLU A 402 1.76 7.18 -32.18
CA GLU A 402 0.34 7.39 -32.49
C GLU A 402 -0.26 8.59 -31.73
N ALA A 403 0.13 8.78 -30.48
CA ALA A 403 -0.32 9.91 -29.66
C ALA A 403 0.38 11.21 -30.10
N MET A 404 1.68 11.13 -30.41
CA MET A 404 2.47 12.26 -30.92
C MET A 404 1.93 12.76 -32.26
N ALA A 405 1.53 11.86 -33.16
CA ALA A 405 0.90 12.21 -34.43
C ALA A 405 -0.43 12.98 -34.28
N ARG A 406 -1.10 12.85 -33.12
CA ARG A 406 -2.32 13.60 -32.79
C ARG A 406 -2.04 14.87 -31.99
N SER A 407 -0.79 15.15 -31.64
CA SER A 407 -0.47 16.29 -30.76
C SER A 407 -0.89 17.63 -31.36
N GLY A 408 -0.88 17.78 -32.69
CA GLY A 408 -1.10 19.08 -33.35
C GLY A 408 0.11 20.02 -33.28
N ASP A 409 1.21 19.65 -32.61
CA ASP A 409 2.49 20.37 -32.79
C ASP A 409 3.10 19.94 -34.14
N PRO A 410 3.35 20.88 -35.08
CA PRO A 410 3.79 20.52 -36.42
C PRO A 410 5.07 19.69 -36.45
N ALA A 411 6.06 20.02 -35.63
CA ALA A 411 7.34 19.31 -35.61
C ALA A 411 7.18 17.90 -35.01
N VAL A 412 6.39 17.77 -33.94
CA VAL A 412 6.12 16.46 -33.32
C VAL A 412 5.31 15.57 -34.27
N VAL A 413 4.32 16.13 -34.98
CA VAL A 413 3.53 15.39 -35.98
C VAL A 413 4.41 14.96 -37.16
N ASP A 414 5.24 15.86 -37.69
CA ASP A 414 6.19 15.57 -38.76
C ASP A 414 7.17 14.46 -38.39
N PHE A 415 7.64 14.46 -37.15
CA PHE A 415 8.52 13.43 -36.63
C PHE A 415 7.80 12.08 -36.46
N ALA A 416 6.57 12.10 -35.94
CA ALA A 416 5.86 10.89 -35.54
C ALA A 416 5.20 10.14 -36.71
N LEU A 417 4.57 10.85 -37.66
CA LEU A 417 3.76 10.24 -38.72
C LEU A 417 4.51 9.16 -39.54
N PRO A 418 5.73 9.42 -40.04
CA PRO A 418 6.48 8.42 -40.82
C PRO A 418 6.93 7.20 -39.99
N ARG A 419 6.95 7.32 -38.65
CA ARG A 419 7.43 6.30 -37.71
C ARG A 419 6.29 5.44 -37.15
N CYS A 420 5.04 5.79 -37.44
CA CYS A 420 3.89 4.97 -37.08
C CYS A 420 3.85 3.69 -37.92
N GLU A 421 3.78 2.54 -37.25
CA GLU A 421 3.57 1.25 -37.92
C GLU A 421 2.28 1.26 -38.76
N ALA A 422 2.27 0.60 -39.92
CA ALA A 422 1.11 0.56 -40.82
C ALA A 422 -0.20 0.10 -40.13
N ARG A 423 -0.11 -0.84 -39.17
CA ARG A 423 -1.26 -1.28 -38.36
C ARG A 423 -1.78 -0.19 -37.42
N LYS A 424 -0.91 0.68 -36.90
CA LYS A 424 -1.26 1.79 -36.00
C LYS A 424 -1.83 2.97 -36.80
N LEU A 425 -1.31 3.23 -37.99
CA LEU A 425 -1.88 4.22 -38.93
C LEU A 425 -3.37 3.98 -39.24
N ARG A 426 -3.80 2.70 -39.28
CA ARG A 426 -5.22 2.34 -39.45
C ARG A 426 -6.11 2.71 -38.26
N ARG A 427 -5.52 2.96 -37.09
CA ARG A 427 -6.21 3.36 -35.84
C ARG A 427 -6.15 4.87 -35.60
N ILE A 428 -5.29 5.58 -36.34
CA ILE A 428 -5.21 7.03 -36.27
C ILE A 428 -6.47 7.60 -36.90
N ASP A 429 -7.05 8.54 -36.17
CA ASP A 429 -8.08 9.36 -36.73
C ASP A 429 -7.48 10.53 -37.51
N TRP A 430 -7.38 10.35 -38.81
CA TRP A 430 -6.72 11.29 -39.70
C TRP A 430 -7.40 12.67 -39.73
N ILE A 431 -8.70 12.75 -39.49
CA ILE A 431 -9.41 14.02 -39.39
C ILE A 431 -9.02 14.73 -38.09
N ASP A 432 -8.89 14.00 -36.98
CA ASP A 432 -8.44 14.57 -35.72
C ASP A 432 -7.02 15.14 -35.82
N VAL A 433 -6.10 14.47 -36.53
CA VAL A 433 -4.74 15.00 -36.79
C VAL A 433 -4.79 16.36 -37.49
N VAL A 434 -5.56 16.48 -38.58
CA VAL A 434 -5.70 17.74 -39.33
C VAL A 434 -6.32 18.83 -38.48
N LEU A 435 -7.37 18.51 -37.73
CA LEU A 435 -8.04 19.47 -36.85
C LEU A 435 -7.13 19.92 -35.70
N ASN A 436 -6.34 19.02 -35.10
CA ASN A 436 -5.37 19.36 -34.05
C ASN A 436 -4.25 20.28 -34.57
N LEU A 437 -3.72 20.03 -35.78
CA LEU A 437 -2.74 20.90 -36.41
C LEU A 437 -3.30 22.31 -36.68
N TRP A 438 -4.53 22.37 -37.20
CA TRP A 438 -5.20 23.65 -37.47
C TRP A 438 -5.43 24.45 -36.17
N GLU A 439 -5.92 23.80 -35.11
CA GLU A 439 -6.23 24.48 -33.84
C GLU A 439 -4.98 24.96 -33.10
N ARG A 440 -3.85 24.26 -33.21
CA ARG A 440 -2.60 24.63 -32.53
C ARG A 440 -1.72 25.58 -33.31
N ALA A 441 -1.70 25.45 -34.63
CA ALA A 441 -0.91 26.29 -35.51
C ALA A 441 -1.84 27.17 -36.33
N ASP A 442 -2.06 26.81 -37.59
CA ASP A 442 -2.97 27.51 -38.50
C ASP A 442 -3.32 26.61 -39.72
N PRO A 443 -4.27 27.02 -40.59
CA PRO A 443 -4.64 26.23 -41.77
C PRO A 443 -3.51 26.02 -42.79
N ARG A 444 -2.53 26.94 -42.88
CA ARG A 444 -1.41 26.82 -43.83
C ARG A 444 -0.46 25.73 -43.36
N VAL A 445 -0.09 25.74 -42.08
CA VAL A 445 0.76 24.71 -41.48
C VAL A 445 0.11 23.33 -41.56
N ALA A 446 -1.19 23.23 -41.28
CA ALA A 446 -1.92 21.97 -41.43
C ALA A 446 -1.90 21.46 -42.89
N ARG A 447 -2.03 22.36 -43.87
CA ARG A 447 -1.93 22.02 -45.31
C ARG A 447 -0.53 21.56 -45.70
N ASP A 448 0.50 22.21 -45.18
CA ASP A 448 1.90 21.86 -45.47
C ASP A 448 2.24 20.45 -44.95
N VAL A 449 1.82 20.13 -43.72
CA VAL A 449 1.99 18.79 -43.14
C VAL A 449 1.19 17.74 -43.93
N LEU A 450 -0.07 18.03 -44.27
CA LEU A 450 -0.90 17.14 -45.10
C LEU A 450 -0.25 16.86 -46.47
N THR A 451 0.34 17.89 -47.09
CA THR A 451 1.01 17.77 -48.39
C THR A 451 2.29 16.94 -48.29
N ARG A 452 3.09 17.15 -47.23
CA ARG A 452 4.36 16.44 -47.03
C ARG A 452 4.15 14.95 -46.77
N HIS A 453 3.09 14.60 -46.03
CA HIS A 453 2.76 13.22 -45.67
C HIS A 453 1.61 12.64 -46.49
N ARG A 454 1.37 13.18 -47.69
CA ARG A 454 0.21 12.88 -48.55
C ARG A 454 -0.09 11.38 -48.71
N ASP A 455 0.95 10.56 -48.84
CA ASP A 455 0.83 9.13 -49.11
C ASP A 455 0.37 8.32 -47.89
N LEU A 456 0.41 8.91 -46.68
CA LEU A 456 -0.06 8.27 -45.45
C LEU A 456 -1.56 8.47 -45.24
N PHE A 457 -2.15 9.52 -45.82
CA PHE A 457 -3.56 9.86 -45.64
C PHE A 457 -4.46 9.08 -46.62
N PRO A 458 -5.54 8.42 -46.14
CA PRO A 458 -6.53 7.81 -47.03
C PRO A 458 -7.16 8.86 -47.97
N ASP A 459 -7.35 8.53 -49.25
CA ASP A 459 -7.83 9.46 -50.29
C ASP A 459 -9.09 10.23 -49.87
N ARG A 460 -10.07 9.54 -49.27
CA ARG A 460 -11.32 10.16 -48.80
C ARG A 460 -11.08 11.22 -47.72
N ILE A 461 -10.17 10.95 -46.79
CA ILE A 461 -9.82 11.91 -45.74
C ILE A 461 -9.05 13.08 -46.34
N ARG A 462 -8.09 12.80 -47.23
CA ARG A 462 -7.30 13.82 -47.91
C ARG A 462 -8.19 14.82 -48.65
N THR A 463 -9.08 14.36 -49.51
CA THR A 463 -10.01 15.24 -50.25
C THR A 463 -10.87 16.10 -49.32
N THR A 464 -11.34 15.52 -48.21
CA THR A 464 -12.15 16.25 -47.21
C THR A 464 -11.34 17.32 -46.49
N ALA A 465 -10.13 16.97 -46.05
CA ALA A 465 -9.21 17.88 -45.37
C ALA A 465 -8.72 19.01 -46.30
N GLU A 466 -8.34 18.69 -47.53
CA GLU A 466 -7.90 19.67 -48.54
C GLU A 466 -9.00 20.69 -48.84
N ALA A 467 -10.26 20.23 -49.03
CA ALA A 467 -11.39 21.13 -49.25
C ALA A 467 -11.65 22.06 -48.06
N ALA A 468 -11.58 21.54 -46.83
CA ALA A 468 -11.78 22.34 -45.62
C ALA A 468 -10.64 23.35 -45.38
N LEU A 469 -9.39 22.93 -45.61
CA LEU A 469 -8.21 23.80 -45.46
C LEU A 469 -8.09 24.84 -46.58
N ALA A 470 -8.67 24.59 -47.76
CA ALA A 470 -8.64 25.51 -48.91
C ALA A 470 -9.57 26.72 -48.77
N ALA A 471 -10.58 26.65 -47.91
CA ALA A 471 -11.51 27.74 -47.69
C ALA A 471 -10.82 28.97 -47.06
N GLU A 472 -11.21 30.16 -47.51
CA GLU A 472 -10.72 31.43 -46.92
C GLU A 472 -11.29 31.67 -45.51
N ASP A 473 -12.52 31.20 -45.25
CA ASP A 473 -13.16 31.21 -43.94
C ASP A 473 -12.87 29.88 -43.20
N PRO A 474 -12.46 29.90 -41.91
CA PRO A 474 -12.37 28.69 -41.08
C PRO A 474 -13.71 27.99 -40.77
N ALA A 475 -14.86 28.49 -41.23
CA ALA A 475 -16.16 27.85 -41.01
C ALA A 475 -16.21 26.35 -41.40
N PRO A 476 -15.68 25.88 -42.54
CA PRO A 476 -15.67 24.46 -42.87
C PRO A 476 -14.86 23.61 -41.89
N LEU A 477 -13.77 24.16 -41.32
CA LEU A 477 -12.98 23.49 -40.29
C LEU A 477 -13.75 23.42 -38.95
N ARG A 478 -14.45 24.50 -38.57
CA ARG A 478 -15.34 24.51 -37.40
C ARG A 478 -16.51 23.54 -37.56
N GLU A 479 -17.11 23.46 -38.74
CA GLU A 479 -18.20 22.52 -39.05
C GLU A 479 -17.70 21.08 -39.03
N LEU A 480 -16.53 20.83 -39.64
CA LEU A 480 -15.88 19.53 -39.60
C LEU A 480 -15.59 19.12 -38.16
N ARG A 481 -15.11 20.05 -37.32
CA ARG A 481 -14.88 19.84 -35.89
C ARG A 481 -16.18 19.55 -35.14
N ALA A 482 -17.22 20.35 -35.32
CA ALA A 482 -18.51 20.15 -34.67
C ALA A 482 -19.18 18.85 -35.13
N LYS A 483 -19.00 18.42 -36.37
CA LYS A 483 -19.45 17.13 -36.89
C LYS A 483 -18.64 15.99 -36.29
N TRP A 484 -17.33 16.20 -36.14
CA TRP A 484 -16.40 15.27 -35.51
C TRP A 484 -16.78 15.01 -34.04
N ASP A 485 -17.06 16.07 -33.28
CA ASP A 485 -17.45 15.99 -31.87
C ASP A 485 -18.87 15.42 -31.67
N ARG A 486 -19.78 15.61 -32.65
CA ARG A 486 -21.16 15.08 -32.62
C ARG A 486 -21.30 13.64 -33.12
N GLY A 487 -20.34 13.15 -33.90
CA GLY A 487 -20.44 11.83 -34.51
C GLY A 487 -20.47 10.75 -33.43
N PRO A 488 -21.35 9.72 -33.52
CA PRO A 488 -21.14 8.52 -32.75
C PRO A 488 -19.77 8.03 -33.18
N ARG A 489 -18.79 8.09 -32.27
CA ARG A 489 -17.58 7.31 -32.43
C ARG A 489 -18.12 5.91 -32.66
N THR A 490 -17.99 5.39 -33.88
CA THR A 490 -18.01 3.93 -34.05
C THR A 490 -16.71 3.52 -33.38
N GLU A 491 -16.75 3.54 -32.04
CA GLU A 491 -15.65 3.13 -31.21
C GLU A 491 -15.41 1.71 -31.69
N PRO A 492 -14.21 1.40 -32.24
CA PRO A 492 -13.84 0.00 -32.39
C PRO A 492 -14.16 -0.65 -31.04
N PRO A 493 -14.76 -1.87 -31.04
CA PRO A 493 -15.30 -2.49 -29.85
C PRO A 493 -14.38 -2.22 -28.67
N VAL A 494 -14.91 -1.56 -27.64
CA VAL A 494 -14.14 -1.04 -26.50
C VAL A 494 -13.12 -2.11 -26.14
N PRO A 495 -11.81 -1.86 -26.37
CA PRO A 495 -10.77 -2.82 -26.07
C PRO A 495 -11.00 -3.35 -24.67
N GLU A 496 -10.83 -4.65 -24.44
CA GLU A 496 -11.26 -5.29 -23.19
C GLU A 496 -10.77 -4.55 -21.92
N HIS A 497 -9.57 -3.98 -21.95
CA HIS A 497 -8.98 -3.17 -20.88
C HIS A 497 -9.66 -1.80 -20.61
N ARG A 498 -10.59 -1.36 -21.46
CA ARG A 498 -11.38 -0.13 -21.32
C ARG A 498 -12.82 -0.40 -20.90
N ARG A 499 -13.26 -1.66 -20.86
CA ARG A 499 -14.58 -2.00 -20.31
C ARG A 499 -14.61 -1.67 -18.81
N PRO A 500 -15.77 -1.28 -18.26
CA PRO A 500 -15.95 -1.16 -16.82
C PRO A 500 -15.38 -2.41 -16.12
N PRO A 501 -14.56 -2.25 -15.06
CA PRO A 501 -13.88 -3.37 -14.44
C PRO A 501 -14.82 -4.54 -14.06
N GLY A 502 -16.01 -4.26 -13.52
CA GLY A 502 -17.00 -5.28 -13.16
C GLY A 502 -17.65 -5.99 -14.36
N GLU A 503 -17.72 -5.38 -15.55
CA GLU A 503 -18.13 -6.06 -16.79
C GLU A 503 -17.02 -6.99 -17.28
N ARG A 504 -15.78 -6.48 -17.31
CA ARG A 504 -14.62 -7.28 -17.70
C ARG A 504 -14.47 -8.54 -16.83
N LEU A 505 -14.65 -8.38 -15.52
CA LEU A 505 -14.58 -9.47 -14.55
C LEU A 505 -15.62 -10.57 -14.81
N ARG A 506 -16.83 -10.20 -15.25
CA ARG A 506 -17.91 -11.15 -15.56
C ARG A 506 -17.69 -11.86 -16.89
N ASP A 507 -17.25 -11.13 -17.89
CA ASP A 507 -17.20 -11.62 -19.27
C ASP A 507 -15.95 -12.43 -19.56
N SER A 508 -14.83 -12.13 -18.91
CA SER A 508 -13.52 -12.65 -19.30
C SER A 508 -12.84 -13.38 -18.14
N PRO A 509 -12.30 -14.60 -18.37
CA PRO A 509 -11.47 -15.24 -17.37
C PRO A 509 -10.22 -14.38 -17.10
N LEU A 510 -9.81 -14.36 -15.85
CA LEU A 510 -8.52 -13.83 -15.42
C LEU A 510 -7.41 -14.64 -16.07
N GLU A 511 -6.46 -13.91 -16.64
CA GLU A 511 -5.19 -14.48 -17.06
C GLU A 511 -4.21 -14.44 -15.87
N GLN A 512 -2.99 -14.93 -16.08
CA GLN A 512 -1.93 -14.94 -15.07
C GLN A 512 -1.60 -13.55 -14.48
N TRP A 513 -1.97 -12.48 -15.18
CA TRP A 513 -1.83 -11.09 -14.73
C TRP A 513 -3.17 -10.48 -14.28
N HIS A 514 -3.40 -10.50 -12.96
CA HIS A 514 -4.55 -9.90 -12.28
C HIS A 514 -4.29 -8.49 -11.71
N SER A 515 -3.23 -7.80 -12.13
CA SER A 515 -2.84 -6.47 -11.60
C SER A 515 -3.93 -5.40 -11.82
N TRP A 516 -4.64 -5.46 -12.94
CA TRP A 516 -5.75 -4.54 -13.23
C TRP A 516 -6.91 -4.71 -12.23
N LEU A 517 -7.18 -5.94 -11.81
CA LEU A 517 -8.24 -6.25 -10.85
C LEU A 517 -7.89 -5.75 -9.46
N VAL A 518 -6.62 -5.90 -9.07
CA VAL A 518 -6.09 -5.36 -7.80
C VAL A 518 -6.19 -3.83 -7.80
N THR A 519 -5.85 -3.18 -8.91
CA THR A 519 -5.94 -1.72 -9.05
C THR A 519 -7.40 -1.26 -8.98
N ALA A 520 -8.30 -1.90 -9.73
CA ALA A 520 -9.73 -1.59 -9.71
C ALA A 520 -10.35 -1.76 -8.33
N ALA A 521 -9.99 -2.82 -7.60
CA ALA A 521 -10.44 -3.00 -6.22
C ALA A 521 -9.86 -1.93 -5.28
N ALA A 522 -8.58 -1.56 -5.44
CA ALA A 522 -7.94 -0.51 -4.65
C ALA A 522 -8.58 0.86 -4.85
N ASP A 523 -8.94 1.18 -6.10
CA ASP A 523 -9.63 2.41 -6.49
C ASP A 523 -11.11 2.41 -6.07
N GLY A 524 -11.68 1.24 -5.70
CA GLY A 524 -13.07 1.06 -5.31
C GLY A 524 -14.04 0.87 -6.48
N ASP A 525 -13.52 0.61 -7.67
CA ASP A 525 -14.31 0.32 -8.88
C ASP A 525 -14.88 -1.11 -8.90
N ILE A 526 -14.33 -2.02 -8.07
CA ILE A 526 -14.79 -3.40 -7.88
C ILE A 526 -14.81 -3.74 -6.40
N ASP A 527 -15.89 -4.36 -5.92
CA ASP A 527 -15.94 -4.96 -4.59
C ASP A 527 -15.29 -6.35 -4.60
N CYS A 528 -14.58 -6.72 -3.54
CA CYS A 528 -14.08 -8.07 -3.32
C CYS A 528 -15.20 -9.13 -3.38
N GLU A 529 -16.45 -8.77 -3.09
CA GLU A 529 -17.61 -9.63 -3.36
C GLU A 529 -17.78 -9.99 -4.82
N GLU A 530 -17.62 -9.03 -5.72
CA GLU A 530 -17.70 -9.28 -7.16
C GLU A 530 -16.55 -10.17 -7.62
N VAL A 531 -15.36 -10.02 -7.02
CA VAL A 531 -14.23 -10.92 -7.26
C VAL A 531 -14.59 -12.35 -6.87
N VAL A 532 -15.13 -12.59 -5.68
CA VAL A 532 -15.55 -13.94 -5.26
C VAL A 532 -16.61 -14.53 -6.19
N ARG A 533 -17.58 -13.71 -6.63
CA ARG A 533 -18.72 -14.16 -7.43
C ARG A 533 -18.38 -14.40 -8.90
N HIS A 534 -17.49 -13.62 -9.49
CA HIS A 534 -17.34 -13.55 -10.95
C HIS A 534 -15.93 -13.89 -11.45
N ALA A 535 -14.90 -13.72 -10.62
CA ALA A 535 -13.55 -14.02 -11.04
C ALA A 535 -13.36 -15.52 -11.26
N ARG A 536 -12.86 -15.87 -12.44
CA ARG A 536 -12.50 -17.23 -12.84
C ARG A 536 -11.16 -17.18 -13.59
N PRO A 537 -10.30 -18.20 -13.54
CA PRO A 537 -10.34 -19.38 -12.69
C PRO A 537 -10.03 -19.06 -11.21
N VAL A 538 -10.46 -19.95 -10.31
CA VAL A 538 -10.33 -19.79 -8.84
C VAL A 538 -8.92 -19.44 -8.40
N ARG A 539 -7.89 -20.09 -8.96
CA ARG A 539 -6.49 -19.84 -8.59
C ARG A 539 -6.09 -18.37 -8.74
N PHE A 540 -6.56 -17.70 -9.79
CA PHE A 540 -6.25 -16.29 -10.05
C PHE A 540 -7.15 -15.36 -9.26
N ALA A 541 -8.41 -15.75 -8.99
CA ALA A 541 -9.27 -15.04 -8.06
C ALA A 541 -8.66 -14.98 -6.64
N LEU A 542 -8.19 -16.11 -6.11
CA LEU A 542 -7.49 -16.16 -4.81
C LEU A 542 -6.17 -15.40 -4.82
N ALA A 543 -5.39 -15.49 -5.90
CA ALA A 543 -4.17 -14.72 -6.04
C ALA A 543 -4.46 -13.20 -6.04
N ALA A 544 -5.54 -12.78 -6.70
CA ALA A 544 -6.00 -11.39 -6.71
C ALA A 544 -6.46 -10.96 -5.32
N LEU A 545 -7.32 -11.71 -4.63
CA LEU A 545 -7.75 -11.40 -3.26
C LEU A 545 -6.57 -11.35 -2.27
N THR A 546 -5.59 -12.25 -2.41
CA THR A 546 -4.34 -12.19 -1.64
C THR A 546 -3.54 -10.93 -1.96
N SER A 547 -3.50 -10.54 -3.23
CA SER A 547 -2.82 -9.31 -3.68
C SER A 547 -3.55 -8.06 -3.19
N ILE A 548 -4.89 -8.08 -3.12
CA ILE A 548 -5.70 -7.00 -2.54
C ILE A 548 -5.50 -6.93 -1.03
N ASP A 549 -5.51 -8.06 -0.32
CA ASP A 549 -5.27 -8.12 1.13
C ASP A 549 -3.87 -7.61 1.50
N THR A 550 -2.86 -8.01 0.72
CA THR A 550 -1.49 -7.49 0.89
C THR A 550 -1.37 -6.00 0.55
N ASN A 551 -2.25 -5.47 -0.31
CA ASN A 551 -2.44 -4.05 -0.58
C ASN A 551 -3.55 -3.42 0.30
N HIS A 552 -3.52 -3.72 1.60
CA HIS A 552 -4.23 -3.12 2.73
C HIS A 552 -4.55 -1.59 2.73
N TRP A 553 -4.01 -0.80 1.79
CA TRP A 553 -4.38 0.60 1.53
C TRP A 553 -5.55 0.74 0.53
N SER A 554 -5.95 -0.36 -0.09
CA SER A 554 -7.18 -0.52 -0.87
C SER A 554 -8.40 -0.28 0.03
N LYS A 555 -9.36 0.51 -0.45
CA LYS A 555 -10.67 0.62 0.22
C LYS A 555 -11.43 -0.72 0.23
N ALA A 556 -11.14 -1.59 -0.73
CA ALA A 556 -11.69 -2.93 -0.77
C ALA A 556 -10.98 -3.83 0.26
N ALA A 557 -11.72 -4.24 1.28
CA ALA A 557 -11.28 -5.24 2.26
C ALA A 557 -11.78 -6.62 1.81
N PRO A 558 -10.89 -7.60 1.53
CA PRO A 558 -11.33 -8.93 1.09
C PRO A 558 -11.93 -9.77 2.22
N ARG A 559 -11.62 -9.48 3.49
CA ARG A 559 -12.02 -10.31 4.64
C ARG A 559 -13.54 -10.56 4.74
N PRO A 560 -14.44 -9.57 4.64
CA PRO A 560 -15.88 -9.82 4.68
C PRO A 560 -16.36 -10.78 3.58
N ALA A 561 -15.77 -10.71 2.40
CA ALA A 561 -16.10 -11.60 1.29
C ALA A 561 -15.56 -13.02 1.52
N LEU A 562 -14.33 -13.12 1.99
CA LEU A 562 -13.71 -14.40 2.38
C LEU A 562 -14.45 -15.07 3.54
N ALA A 563 -14.97 -14.30 4.50
CA ALA A 563 -15.77 -14.84 5.61
C ALA A 563 -17.11 -15.41 5.15
N ARG A 564 -17.77 -14.76 4.19
CA ARG A 564 -18.98 -15.31 3.55
C ARG A 564 -18.68 -16.59 2.78
N LEU A 565 -17.58 -16.62 2.04
CA LEU A 565 -17.11 -17.81 1.33
C LEU A 565 -16.83 -18.97 2.31
N ALA A 566 -16.10 -18.71 3.39
CA ALA A 566 -15.79 -19.71 4.41
C ALA A 566 -17.07 -20.26 5.07
N LYS A 567 -18.03 -19.39 5.38
CA LYS A 567 -19.35 -19.79 5.89
C LYS A 567 -20.13 -20.66 4.89
N ARG A 568 -19.99 -20.41 3.59
CA ARG A 568 -20.65 -21.18 2.52
C ARG A 568 -20.07 -22.59 2.37
N ILE A 569 -18.75 -22.73 2.50
CA ILE A 569 -18.07 -24.05 2.52
C ILE A 569 -18.49 -24.83 3.78
N GLY A 570 -18.66 -24.13 4.90
CA GLY A 570 -19.09 -24.70 6.16
C GLY A 570 -17.96 -25.37 6.95
N PRO A 571 -18.28 -25.99 8.11
CA PRO A 571 -17.28 -26.57 9.01
C PRO A 571 -16.82 -27.97 8.61
N ASN A 572 -17.41 -28.57 7.57
CA ASN A 572 -17.12 -29.95 7.22
C ASN A 572 -15.68 -30.06 6.65
N PRO A 573 -14.77 -30.79 7.30
CA PRO A 573 -13.37 -30.87 6.87
C PRO A 573 -13.19 -31.43 5.46
N GLU A 574 -14.05 -32.35 5.03
CA GLU A 574 -14.05 -32.96 3.71
C GLU A 574 -14.34 -31.90 2.63
N ALA A 575 -15.21 -30.92 2.92
CA ALA A 575 -15.44 -29.77 2.03
C ALA A 575 -14.13 -28.98 1.81
N TRP A 576 -13.34 -28.76 2.86
CA TRP A 576 -12.06 -28.05 2.75
C TRP A 576 -10.98 -28.86 2.05
N VAL A 577 -10.99 -30.18 2.20
CA VAL A 577 -10.11 -31.07 1.39
C VAL A 577 -10.44 -30.93 -0.09
N VAL A 578 -11.73 -30.94 -0.44
CA VAL A 578 -12.18 -30.73 -1.82
C VAL A 578 -11.79 -29.34 -2.32
N PHE A 579 -12.02 -28.30 -1.51
CA PHE A 579 -11.66 -26.92 -1.85
C PHE A 579 -10.17 -26.81 -2.20
N THR A 580 -9.31 -27.32 -1.33
CA THR A 580 -7.86 -27.26 -1.50
C THR A 580 -7.33 -28.12 -2.63
N THR A 581 -8.00 -29.23 -2.93
CA THR A 581 -7.61 -30.15 -4.00
C THR A 581 -8.00 -29.60 -5.37
N LEU A 582 -9.17 -28.98 -5.48
CA LEU A 582 -9.69 -28.47 -6.77
C LEU A 582 -9.19 -27.06 -7.09
N THR A 583 -8.89 -26.22 -6.09
CA THR A 583 -8.41 -24.83 -6.27
C THR A 583 -7.38 -24.62 -7.40
N PRO A 584 -6.32 -25.45 -7.56
CA PRO A 584 -5.31 -25.25 -8.61
C PRO A 584 -5.87 -25.25 -10.03
N ASP A 585 -6.87 -26.09 -10.29
CA ASP A 585 -7.34 -26.46 -11.63
C ASP A 585 -8.82 -26.14 -11.86
N PHE A 586 -9.51 -25.59 -10.86
CA PHE A 586 -10.93 -25.23 -10.96
C PHE A 586 -11.12 -23.96 -11.81
N GLU A 587 -11.66 -24.15 -13.02
CA GLU A 587 -11.86 -23.09 -14.01
C GLU A 587 -13.07 -22.19 -13.74
N GLY A 588 -13.90 -22.53 -12.75
CA GLY A 588 -15.06 -21.74 -12.32
C GLY A 588 -14.72 -20.60 -11.34
N THR A 589 -15.74 -20.10 -10.66
CA THR A 589 -15.64 -19.04 -9.65
C THR A 589 -15.45 -19.59 -8.23
N LEU A 590 -15.12 -18.72 -7.27
CA LEU A 590 -14.99 -19.13 -5.87
C LEU A 590 -16.32 -19.57 -5.25
N ASP A 591 -17.42 -18.91 -5.63
CA ASP A 591 -18.77 -19.32 -5.22
C ASP A 591 -19.14 -20.71 -5.74
N GLU A 592 -18.85 -21.00 -7.01
CA GLU A 592 -19.09 -22.30 -7.62
C GLU A 592 -18.24 -23.40 -6.95
N LEU A 593 -16.97 -23.11 -6.65
CA LEU A 593 -16.12 -24.07 -5.93
C LEU A 593 -16.67 -24.31 -4.51
N ALA A 594 -17.11 -23.26 -3.80
CA ALA A 594 -17.69 -23.43 -2.48
C ALA A 594 -18.95 -24.30 -2.50
N ASP A 595 -19.81 -24.18 -3.52
CA ASP A 595 -20.98 -25.05 -3.70
C ASP A 595 -20.58 -26.51 -3.94
N VAL A 596 -19.55 -26.76 -4.77
CA VAL A 596 -19.00 -28.11 -4.98
C VAL A 596 -18.47 -28.70 -3.67
N CYS A 597 -17.79 -27.89 -2.86
CA CYS A 597 -17.25 -28.31 -1.57
C CYS A 597 -18.35 -28.64 -0.57
N ALA A 598 -19.38 -27.78 -0.47
CA ALA A 598 -20.54 -28.00 0.39
C ALA A 598 -21.28 -29.27 -0.01
N ALA A 599 -21.53 -29.49 -1.31
CA ALA A 599 -22.20 -30.70 -1.80
C ALA A 599 -21.39 -31.98 -1.55
N ALA A 600 -20.04 -31.91 -1.64
CA ALA A 600 -19.18 -33.05 -1.37
C ALA A 600 -19.13 -33.42 0.13
N ALA A 601 -19.50 -32.50 1.01
CA ALA A 601 -19.58 -32.70 2.44
C ALA A 601 -20.86 -33.42 2.92
N GLY A 602 -21.84 -33.63 2.03
CA GLY A 602 -23.16 -34.19 2.36
C GLY A 602 -24.09 -33.12 2.90
#